data_AF-A0A8J6BE37-F1
#
_entry.id   AF-A0A8J6BE37-F1
#
_cell.length_a   1.000
_cell.length_b   1.000
_cell.length_c   1.000
_cell.angle_alpha   90.00
_cell.angle_beta   90.00
_cell.angle_gamma   90.00
#
_symmetry.space_group_name_H-M   'P 1'
#
loop_
_entity.id
_entity.type
_entity.pdbx_description
1 polymer ?
#
loop_
_entity_poly.entity_id
_entity_poly.type
_entity_poly.pdbx_seq_one_letter_code
_entity_poly.pdbx_strand_id
1 'polypeptide(L)'
;GYSQIPYGKLEEADEEDVARFIISFYKESYGIEVTLGVLEAIDERQAAENLRTDLKTVSSCASQEPAKMEDQGAAAGDEKHFVDKHRTDLIQRVTLVAPILDDLLQDGLLPCEAYNMVHSRNTDQEKMRTLYDHVKSWG
;
A
#
# COMPACT_ATOMS: atom_id res chain seq x y z
N GLY A 1 -1.67 15.97 -24.43
CA GLY A 1 -2.03 14.69 -25.05
C GLY A 1 -0.77 13.87 -25.20
N TYR A 2 -0.85 12.56 -24.98
CA TYR A 2 0.30 11.68 -25.11
C TYR A 2 0.72 11.53 -26.57
N SER A 3 2.02 11.38 -26.82
CA SER A 3 2.58 11.23 -28.17
C SER A 3 2.60 9.76 -28.56
N GLN A 4 2.21 9.45 -29.79
CA GLN A 4 2.32 8.10 -30.34
C GLN A 4 3.80 7.69 -30.42
N ILE A 5 4.10 6.48 -29.96
CA ILE A 5 5.45 5.91 -30.07
C ILE A 5 5.70 5.61 -31.56
N PRO A 6 6.82 6.05 -32.14
CA PRO A 6 7.13 5.76 -33.54
C PRO A 6 7.18 4.26 -33.79
N TYR A 7 6.43 3.77 -34.78
CA TYR A 7 6.34 2.33 -35.07
C TYR A 7 7.71 1.69 -35.34
N GLY A 8 8.60 2.37 -36.07
CA GLY A 8 9.95 1.86 -36.33
C GLY A 8 10.81 1.66 -35.07
N LYS A 9 10.49 2.35 -33.96
CA LYS A 9 11.15 2.10 -32.66
C LYS A 9 10.55 0.94 -31.90
N LEU A 10 9.30 0.58 -32.17
CA LEU A 10 8.63 -0.56 -31.54
C LEU A 10 8.97 -1.86 -32.28
N GLU A 11 9.11 -1.81 -33.61
CA GLU A 11 9.43 -2.97 -34.44
C GLU A 11 10.85 -3.51 -34.19
N GLU A 12 11.81 -2.61 -33.91
CA GLU A 12 13.20 -2.98 -33.58
C GLU A 12 13.39 -3.31 -32.08
N ALA A 13 12.38 -3.05 -31.24
CA ALA A 13 12.50 -3.20 -29.80
C ALA A 13 12.14 -4.61 -29.33
N ASP A 14 12.90 -5.10 -28.35
CA ASP A 14 12.59 -6.31 -27.61
C ASP A 14 11.42 -6.10 -26.63
N GLU A 15 10.84 -7.18 -26.12
CA GLU A 15 9.67 -7.16 -25.21
C GLU A 15 9.86 -6.21 -24.01
N GLU A 16 11.04 -6.23 -23.39
CA GLU A 16 11.38 -5.34 -22.27
C GLU A 16 11.45 -3.87 -22.68
N ASP A 17 11.98 -3.59 -23.87
CA ASP A 17 12.12 -2.23 -24.38
C ASP A 17 10.77 -1.67 -24.81
N VAL A 18 9.88 -2.48 -25.37
CA VAL A 18 8.48 -2.11 -25.63
C VAL A 18 7.79 -1.71 -24.33
N ALA A 19 7.89 -2.51 -23.28
CA ALA A 19 7.33 -2.19 -21.97
C ALA A 19 7.92 -0.88 -21.40
N ARG A 20 9.24 -0.71 -21.49
CA ARG A 20 9.93 0.53 -21.06
C ARG A 20 9.46 1.74 -21.87
N PHE A 21 9.26 1.62 -23.17
CA PHE A 21 8.75 2.72 -23.99
C PHE A 21 7.32 3.07 -23.63
N ILE A 22 6.46 2.09 -23.38
CA ILE A 22 5.09 2.33 -22.93
C ILE A 22 5.09 3.10 -21.61
N ILE A 23 5.90 2.67 -20.63
CA ILE A 23 6.01 3.36 -19.34
C ILE A 23 6.65 4.76 -19.49
N SER A 24 7.64 4.93 -20.35
CA SER A 24 8.34 6.21 -20.56
C SER A 24 7.47 7.26 -21.27
N PHE A 25 6.75 6.87 -22.32
CA PHE A 25 5.93 7.78 -23.12
C PHE A 25 4.56 8.03 -22.51
N TYR A 26 3.91 6.99 -21.97
CA TYR A 26 2.55 7.06 -21.46
C TYR A 26 2.46 7.15 -19.93
N LYS A 27 3.59 7.02 -19.20
CA LYS A 27 3.65 6.87 -17.73
C LYS A 27 3.04 5.54 -17.28
N GLU A 28 3.38 5.12 -16.07
CA GLU A 28 2.95 3.83 -15.52
C GLU A 28 1.42 3.67 -15.53
N SER A 29 0.67 4.65 -15.01
CA SER A 29 -0.78 4.58 -14.92
C SER A 29 -1.48 4.45 -16.27
N TYR A 30 -1.17 5.35 -17.21
CA TYR A 30 -1.85 5.38 -18.52
C TYR A 30 -1.24 4.37 -19.51
N GLY A 31 0.04 4.03 -19.37
CA GLY A 31 0.68 2.96 -20.15
C GLY A 31 0.03 1.60 -19.89
N ILE A 32 -0.30 1.30 -18.64
CA ILE A 32 -1.05 0.09 -18.26
C ILE A 32 -2.42 0.06 -18.93
N GLU A 33 -3.19 1.15 -18.88
CA GLU A 33 -4.52 1.21 -19.50
C GLU A 33 -4.44 0.97 -21.02
N VAL A 34 -3.44 1.56 -21.68
CA VAL A 34 -3.20 1.35 -23.11
C VAL A 34 -2.88 -0.11 -23.40
N THR A 35 -1.97 -0.73 -22.65
CA THR A 35 -1.62 -2.15 -22.83
C THR A 35 -2.82 -3.06 -22.61
N LEU A 36 -3.62 -2.82 -21.58
CA LEU A 36 -4.85 -3.58 -21.32
C LEU A 36 -5.85 -3.44 -22.47
N GLY A 37 -6.06 -2.22 -22.97
CA GLY A 37 -6.95 -1.99 -24.11
C GLY A 37 -6.47 -2.69 -25.39
N VAL A 38 -5.15 -2.76 -25.62
CA VAL A 38 -4.59 -3.49 -26.77
C VAL A 38 -4.77 -5.00 -26.59
N LEU A 39 -4.47 -5.55 -25.41
CA LEU A 39 -4.66 -6.98 -25.10
C LEU A 39 -6.12 -7.40 -25.26
N GLU A 40 -7.07 -6.58 -24.82
CA GLU A 40 -8.51 -6.80 -25.03
C GLU A 40 -8.90 -6.72 -26.51
N ALA A 41 -8.30 -5.80 -27.29
CA ALA A 41 -8.58 -5.64 -28.72
C ALA A 41 -8.05 -6.79 -29.58
N ILE A 42 -6.98 -7.47 -29.17
CA ILE A 42 -6.42 -8.65 -29.84
C ILE A 42 -7.00 -9.98 -29.31
N ASP A 43 -8.00 -9.92 -28.41
CA ASP A 43 -8.63 -11.06 -27.72
C ASP A 43 -7.69 -11.87 -26.81
N GLU A 44 -6.55 -11.29 -26.39
CA GLU A 44 -5.61 -11.85 -25.41
C GLU A 44 -6.06 -11.58 -23.97
N ARG A 45 -7.27 -12.03 -23.64
CA ARG A 45 -7.91 -11.75 -22.34
C ARG A 45 -7.16 -12.34 -21.16
N GLN A 46 -6.55 -13.50 -21.35
CA GLN A 46 -5.80 -14.15 -20.26
C GLN A 46 -4.57 -13.33 -19.89
N ALA A 47 -3.86 -12.77 -20.87
CA ALA A 47 -2.74 -11.88 -20.63
C ALA A 47 -3.18 -10.58 -19.95
N ALA A 48 -4.32 -10.00 -20.37
CA ALA A 48 -4.87 -8.80 -19.76
C ALA A 48 -5.26 -9.02 -18.28
N GLU A 49 -5.94 -10.12 -17.98
CA GLU A 49 -6.36 -10.47 -16.61
C GLU A 49 -5.14 -10.76 -15.71
N ASN A 50 -4.17 -11.54 -16.20
CA ASN A 50 -2.93 -11.79 -15.44
C ASN A 50 -2.20 -10.48 -15.12
N LEU A 51 -2.11 -9.56 -16.07
CA LEU A 51 -1.48 -8.26 -15.85
C LEU A 51 -2.24 -7.44 -14.79
N ARG A 52 -3.58 -7.44 -14.82
CA ARG A 52 -4.43 -6.79 -13.80
C ARG A 52 -4.23 -7.41 -12.42
N THR A 53 -4.17 -8.74 -12.32
CA THR A 53 -3.95 -9.43 -11.04
C THR A 53 -2.57 -9.14 -10.48
N ASP A 54 -1.55 -9.12 -11.34
CA ASP A 54 -0.17 -8.86 -10.92
C ASP A 54 -0.02 -7.42 -10.43
N LEU A 55 -0.62 -6.44 -11.12
CA LEU A 55 -0.64 -5.04 -10.66
C LEU A 55 -1.35 -4.86 -9.32
N LYS A 56 -2.48 -5.56 -9.12
CA LYS A 56 -3.21 -5.53 -7.84
C LYS A 56 -2.40 -6.21 -6.74
N THR A 57 -1.69 -7.29 -7.07
CA THR A 57 -0.83 -8.03 -6.13
C THR A 57 0.41 -7.23 -5.77
N VAL A 58 1.07 -6.56 -6.71
CA VAL A 58 2.23 -5.69 -6.44
C VAL A 58 1.82 -4.49 -5.58
N SER A 59 0.63 -3.93 -5.79
CA SER A 59 0.07 -2.92 -4.88
C SER A 59 -0.26 -3.45 -3.48
N SER A 60 -0.36 -4.78 -3.30
CA SER A 60 -0.69 -5.44 -2.03
C SER A 60 0.46 -6.24 -1.41
N CYS A 61 1.59 -6.41 -2.11
CA CYS A 61 2.68 -7.32 -1.72
C CYS A 61 4.05 -6.70 -2.02
N ALA A 62 4.41 -5.66 -1.28
CA ALA A 62 5.81 -5.45 -0.90
C ALA A 62 6.11 -6.24 0.39
N SER A 63 5.99 -7.56 0.36
CA SER A 63 6.55 -8.50 1.36
C SER A 63 6.50 -9.93 0.83
N GLN A 64 7.59 -10.65 1.00
CA GLN A 64 8.00 -11.88 0.32
C GLN A 64 7.16 -13.13 0.68
N GLU A 65 7.02 -14.00 -0.32
CA GLU A 65 6.92 -15.48 -0.36
C GLU A 65 7.50 -16.29 0.85
N PRO A 66 7.25 -17.63 0.98
CA PRO A 66 6.00 -18.32 1.35
C PRO A 66 6.22 -19.30 2.54
N ALA A 67 5.23 -19.57 3.41
CA ALA A 67 5.20 -20.81 4.23
C ALA A 67 3.93 -21.00 5.09
N LYS A 68 3.34 -22.19 4.93
CA LYS A 68 2.60 -23.01 5.91
C LYS A 68 1.13 -22.66 6.26
N MET A 69 0.27 -23.57 5.75
CA MET A 69 -0.63 -24.48 6.50
C MET A 69 -1.68 -23.88 7.46
N GLU A 70 -2.93 -24.02 7.03
CA GLU A 70 -4.20 -24.35 7.74
C GLU A 70 -4.53 -23.66 9.07
N ASP A 71 -5.68 -22.99 9.12
CA ASP A 71 -6.84 -23.44 9.92
C ASP A 71 -8.12 -22.63 9.55
N GLN A 72 -9.26 -23.31 9.59
CA GLN A 72 -10.59 -22.85 9.18
C GLN A 72 -11.34 -22.20 10.36
N GLY A 73 -12.11 -21.12 10.14
CA GLY A 73 -13.14 -20.75 11.14
C GLY A 73 -13.72 -19.34 11.11
N ALA A 74 -14.72 -19.15 10.24
CA ALA A 74 -15.93 -18.34 10.42
C ALA A 74 -15.89 -16.90 11.01
N ALA A 75 -16.18 -15.94 10.11
CA ALA A 75 -17.22 -14.92 10.24
C ALA A 75 -17.18 -13.90 11.41
N ALA A 76 -16.57 -12.74 11.13
CA ALA A 76 -17.19 -11.41 11.26
C ALA A 76 -16.19 -10.40 10.68
N GLY A 77 -16.66 -9.49 9.83
CA GLY A 77 -15.80 -8.56 9.11
C GLY A 77 -15.04 -7.64 10.04
N ASP A 78 -13.73 -7.76 10.04
CA ASP A 78 -12.80 -6.73 10.47
C ASP A 78 -11.50 -7.00 9.68
N GLU A 79 -11.33 -6.29 8.57
CA GLU A 79 -10.01 -6.04 8.02
C GLU A 79 -9.20 -5.43 9.16
N LYS A 80 -8.47 -6.27 9.90
CA LYS A 80 -7.50 -5.80 10.89
C LYS A 80 -6.53 -4.90 10.13
N HIS A 81 -6.74 -3.59 10.26
CA HIS A 81 -5.91 -2.58 9.64
C HIS A 81 -4.45 -2.95 9.88
N PHE A 82 -3.60 -2.83 8.87
CA PHE A 82 -2.18 -3.20 8.92
C PHE A 82 -1.49 -2.76 10.23
N VAL A 83 -1.88 -1.58 10.74
CA VAL A 83 -1.45 -1.01 12.01
C VAL A 83 -1.81 -1.88 13.23
N ASP A 84 -3.00 -2.46 13.30
CA ASP A 84 -3.44 -3.36 14.38
C ASP A 84 -2.64 -4.67 14.37
N LYS A 85 -2.30 -5.20 13.17
CA LYS A 85 -1.47 -6.41 13.02
C LYS A 85 -0.04 -6.18 13.54
N HIS A 86 0.49 -4.99 13.32
CA HIS A 86 1.85 -4.63 13.76
C HIS A 86 1.89 -3.90 15.10
N ARG A 87 0.76 -3.77 15.81
CA ARG A 87 0.65 -3.01 17.06
C ARG A 87 1.72 -3.40 18.08
N THR A 88 1.94 -4.69 18.28
CA THR A 88 2.94 -5.19 19.25
C THR A 88 4.36 -4.80 18.87
N ASP A 89 4.69 -4.93 17.58
CA ASP A 89 6.01 -4.58 17.06
C ASP A 89 6.24 -3.07 17.14
N LEU A 90 5.23 -2.27 16.82
CA LEU A 90 5.28 -0.82 16.92
C LEU A 90 5.45 -0.36 18.38
N ILE A 91 4.71 -0.96 19.33
CA ILE A 91 4.84 -0.66 20.76
C ILE A 91 6.25 -1.00 21.29
N GLN A 92 6.87 -2.08 20.79
CA GLN A 92 8.20 -2.48 21.23
C GLN A 92 9.33 -1.70 20.57
N ARG A 93 9.19 -1.34 19.28
CA ARG A 93 10.26 -0.72 18.49
C ARG A 93 10.27 0.79 18.58
N VAL A 94 9.13 1.42 18.85
CA VAL A 94 9.03 2.87 19.04
C VAL A 94 9.40 3.20 20.49
N THR A 95 10.64 3.64 20.68
CA THR A 95 11.13 4.19 21.95
C THR A 95 10.90 5.70 22.06
N LEU A 96 10.64 6.38 20.94
CA LEU A 96 10.45 7.84 20.87
C LEU A 96 9.00 8.18 20.53
N VAL A 97 8.14 8.15 21.55
CA VAL A 97 6.70 8.43 21.41
C VAL A 97 6.39 9.92 21.37
N ALA A 98 7.23 10.75 22.00
CA ALA A 98 7.08 12.20 22.04
C ALA A 98 7.03 12.85 20.65
N PRO A 99 7.97 12.60 19.71
CA PRO A 99 7.91 13.22 18.38
C PRO A 99 6.68 12.78 17.59
N ILE A 100 6.24 11.51 17.72
CA ILE A 100 5.04 11.02 17.04
C ILE A 100 3.78 11.70 17.57
N LEU A 101 3.71 11.91 18.89
CA LEU A 101 2.63 12.66 19.52
C LEU A 101 2.61 14.13 19.07
N ASP A 102 3.77 14.76 18.96
CA ASP A 102 3.90 16.16 18.54
C ASP A 102 3.45 16.33 17.07
N ASP A 103 3.87 15.42 16.18
CA ASP A 103 3.45 15.42 14.78
C ASP A 103 1.93 15.22 14.65
N LEU A 104 1.36 14.25 15.40
CA LEU A 104 -0.09 13.98 15.39
C LEU A 104 -0.93 15.14 15.95
N LEU A 105 -0.40 15.87 16.93
CA LEU A 105 -1.02 17.07 17.47
C LEU A 105 -0.94 18.23 16.46
N GLN A 106 0.20 18.36 15.79
CA GLN A 106 0.43 19.41 14.79
C GLN A 106 -0.43 19.21 13.53
N ASP A 107 -0.64 17.97 13.12
CA ASP A 107 -1.53 17.61 12.01
C ASP A 107 -3.02 17.74 12.38
N GLY A 108 -3.33 18.05 13.65
CA GLY A 108 -4.71 18.20 14.14
C GLY A 108 -5.49 16.90 14.20
N LEU A 109 -4.82 15.76 14.01
CA LEU A 109 -5.43 14.43 14.09
C LEU A 109 -5.68 14.04 15.55
N LEU A 110 -4.84 14.52 16.47
CA LEU A 110 -4.94 14.23 17.89
C LEU A 110 -5.30 15.48 18.70
N PRO A 111 -6.43 15.51 19.42
CA PRO A 111 -6.78 16.66 20.26
C PRO A 111 -5.83 16.80 21.45
N CYS A 112 -5.59 18.03 21.91
CA CYS A 112 -4.70 18.32 23.06
C CYS A 112 -5.03 17.51 24.32
N GLU A 113 -6.31 17.17 24.55
CA GLU A 113 -6.72 16.35 25.69
C GLU A 113 -6.21 14.91 25.57
N ALA A 114 -6.30 14.31 24.38
CA ALA A 114 -5.74 13.00 24.10
C ALA A 114 -4.21 13.05 24.16
N TYR A 115 -3.59 14.14 23.69
CA TYR A 115 -2.14 14.35 23.79
C TYR A 115 -1.68 14.29 25.24
N ASN A 116 -2.30 15.09 26.11
CA ASN A 116 -1.94 15.13 27.53
C ASN A 116 -2.22 13.79 28.24
N MET A 117 -3.31 13.10 27.88
CA MET A 117 -3.64 11.79 28.42
C MET A 117 -2.61 10.72 28.06
N VAL A 118 -2.14 10.73 26.81
CA VAL A 118 -1.06 9.84 26.36
C VAL A 118 0.25 10.27 27.01
N HIS A 119 0.60 11.57 26.99
CA HIS A 119 1.84 12.09 27.54
C HIS A 119 1.99 11.86 29.06
N SER A 120 0.88 11.82 29.80
CA SER A 120 0.85 11.57 31.24
C SER A 120 1.18 10.12 31.63
N ARG A 121 1.38 9.21 30.68
CA ARG A 121 1.71 7.81 31.00
C ARG A 121 3.18 7.62 31.37
N ASN A 122 3.44 6.70 32.29
CA ASN A 122 4.76 6.52 32.89
C ASN A 122 5.75 5.79 31.97
N THR A 123 5.26 4.95 31.05
CA THR A 123 6.12 4.16 30.16
C THR A 123 5.75 4.40 28.70
N ASP A 124 6.76 4.40 27.82
CA ASP A 124 6.56 4.63 26.39
C ASP A 124 5.66 3.57 25.75
N GLN A 125 5.65 2.35 26.30
CA GLN A 125 4.75 1.27 25.88
C GLN A 125 3.28 1.59 26.18
N GLU A 126 2.98 2.13 27.37
CA GLU A 126 1.62 2.53 27.73
C GLU A 126 1.17 3.76 26.93
N LYS A 127 2.09 4.69 26.65
CA LYS A 127 1.83 5.84 25.78
C LYS A 127 1.37 5.36 24.40
N MET A 128 2.15 4.50 23.75
CA MET A 128 1.78 3.95 22.44
C MET A 128 0.48 3.16 22.49
N ARG A 129 0.23 2.38 23.55
CA ARG A 129 -1.00 1.60 23.67
C ARG A 129 -2.24 2.49 23.65
N THR A 130 -2.19 3.59 24.39
CA THR A 130 -3.29 4.57 24.53
C THR A 130 -3.46 5.38 23.26
N LEU A 131 -2.35 5.79 22.63
CA LEU A 131 -2.35 6.45 21.33
C LEU A 131 -3.05 5.58 20.28
N TYR A 132 -2.74 4.29 20.23
CA TYR A 132 -3.41 3.36 19.31
C TYR A 132 -4.91 3.24 19.56
N ASP A 133 -5.35 3.23 20.82
CA ASP A 133 -6.77 3.19 21.14
C ASP A 133 -7.50 4.47 20.67
N HIS A 134 -6.83 5.63 20.75
CA HIS A 134 -7.34 6.89 20.18
C HIS A 134 -7.37 6.86 18.65
N VAL A 135 -6.30 6.42 17.99
CA VAL A 135 -6.25 6.31 16.52
C VAL A 135 -7.32 5.33 16.01
N LYS A 136 -7.56 4.24 16.73
CA LYS A 136 -8.62 3.27 16.42
C LYS A 136 -10.02 3.87 16.57
N SER A 137 -10.19 4.88 17.43
CA SER A 137 -11.46 5.61 17.57
C SER A 137 -11.67 6.71 16.52
N TRP A 138 -10.70 6.96 15.63
CA TRP A 138 -10.80 7.93 14.54
C TRP A 138 -11.35 7.33 13.23
N GLY A 139 -11.54 6.01 13.19
CA GLY A 139 -12.17 5.28 12.08
C GLY A 139 -13.69 5.31 12.16
#